data_AF-A0A4Y2KI32-F1
#
_entry.id   AF-A0A4Y2KI32-F1
#
_cell.length_a   1.000
_cell.length_b   1.000
_cell.length_c   1.000
_cell.angle_alpha   90.00
_cell.angle_beta   90.00
_cell.angle_gamma   90.00
#
_symmetry.space_group_name_H-M   'P 1'
#
loop_
_entity.id
_entity.type
_entity.pdbx_description
1 polymer ?
#
loop_
_entity_poly.entity_id
_entity_poly.type
_entity_poly.pdbx_seq_one_letter_code
_entity_poly.pdbx_strand_id
1 'polypeptide(L)' 'MTHRKKNLTLEEALLPFDELNSDSDLKDIYIEPPDAAVLSDEDSAKEDEGGLSDNLSGCQLCVNVEISRKKNTENIILI' A
#
# COMPACT_ATOMS: atom_id res chain seq x y z
N MET A 1 -3.16 -7.19 -19.15
CA MET A 1 -1.79 -7.46 -18.66
C MET A 1 -1.58 -6.63 -17.39
N THR A 2 -1.05 -7.18 -16.30
CA THR A 2 -0.90 -6.49 -15.00
C THR A 2 0.57 -6.16 -14.75
N HIS A 3 0.85 -4.98 -14.20
CA HIS A 3 2.17 -4.63 -13.68
C HIS A 3 2.25 -4.99 -12.21
N ARG A 4 3.35 -5.61 -11.80
CA ARG A 4 3.65 -5.86 -10.39
C ARG A 4 4.88 -5.08 -9.99
N LYS A 5 4.77 -4.32 -8.90
CA LYS A 5 5.89 -3.65 -8.23
C LYS A 5 6.16 -4.40 -6.93
N LYS A 6 7.42 -4.78 -6.68
CA LYS A 6 7.86 -5.57 -5.53
C LYS A 6 8.94 -4.81 -4.76
N ASN A 7 9.30 -5.31 -3.58
CA ASN A 7 10.36 -4.76 -2.73
C ASN A 7 10.09 -3.31 -2.32
N LEU A 8 8.82 -2.98 -2.08
CA LEU A 8 8.42 -1.72 -1.48
C LEU A 8 8.20 -1.95 0.01
N THR A 9 8.43 -0.93 0.83
CA THR A 9 7.89 -0.92 2.18
C THR A 9 6.38 -0.61 2.15
N LEU A 10 5.66 -0.95 3.22
CA LEU A 10 4.25 -0.58 3.34
C LEU A 10 4.07 0.94 3.32
N GLU A 11 4.97 1.70 3.95
CA GLU A 11 4.98 3.16 3.85
C GLU A 11 5.05 3.66 2.40
N GLU A 12 6.00 3.15 1.61
CA GLU A 12 6.14 3.52 0.20
C GLU A 12 4.95 3.06 -0.65
N ALA A 13 4.32 1.96 -0.28
CA ALA A 13 3.13 1.46 -0.93
C ALA A 13 1.91 2.35 -0.67
N LEU A 14 1.84 2.99 0.52
CA LEU A 14 0.73 3.85 0.93
C LEU A 14 0.83 5.29 0.38
N LEU A 15 2.04 5.82 0.14
CA LEU A 15 2.23 7.14 -0.48
C LEU A 15 1.39 7.39 -1.75
N PRO A 16 1.33 6.47 -2.72
CA PRO A 16 0.45 6.62 -3.87
C PRO A 16 -1.04 6.71 -3.53
N PHE A 17 -1.51 6.18 -2.40
CA PHE A 17 -2.92 6.23 -2.02
C PHE A 17 -3.34 7.62 -1.53
N ASP A 18 -2.44 8.33 -0.85
CA ASP A 18 -2.67 9.72 -0.45
C ASP A 18 -2.70 10.68 -1.65
N GLU A 19 -1.93 10.39 -2.71
CA GLU A 19 -1.80 11.26 -3.89
C GLU A 19 -2.74 10.87 -5.05
N LEU A 20 -3.05 9.58 -5.23
CA LEU A 20 -3.99 9.11 -6.25
C LEU A 20 -5.43 9.11 -5.72
N ASN A 21 -6.16 10.17 -6.03
CA ASN A 21 -7.63 10.18 -6.14
C ASN A 21 -8.18 9.26 -7.27
N SER A 22 -7.41 8.24 -7.67
CA SER A 22 -7.65 7.41 -8.85
C SER A 22 -7.24 5.97 -8.56
N ASP A 23 -7.92 5.37 -7.58
CA ASP A 23 -7.87 3.94 -7.24
C ASP A 23 -8.16 2.98 -8.41
N SER A 24 -8.64 3.50 -9.55
CA SER A 24 -9.15 2.76 -10.69
C SER A 24 -8.20 1.71 -11.29
N ASP A 25 -6.89 1.86 -11.07
CA ASP A 25 -5.88 0.95 -11.63
C ASP A 25 -5.28 -0.03 -10.62
N LEU A 26 -5.45 0.18 -9.32
CA LEU A 26 -4.93 -0.73 -8.30
C LEU A 26 -5.82 -1.96 -8.24
N LYS A 27 -5.19 -3.14 -8.38
CA LYS A 27 -5.91 -4.41 -8.44
C LYS A 27 -5.78 -5.19 -7.14
N ASP A 28 -4.55 -5.44 -6.72
CA ASP A 28 -4.25 -6.27 -5.55
C ASP A 28 -3.04 -5.68 -4.81
N ILE A 29 -3.04 -5.78 -3.48
CA ILE A 29 -1.90 -5.45 -2.61
C ILE A 29 -1.62 -6.68 -1.76
N TYR A 30 -0.37 -7.12 -1.74
CA TYR A 30 0.09 -8.22 -0.90
C TYR A 30 1.10 -7.69 0.10
N ILE A 31 0.81 -7.86 1.39
CA ILE A 31 1.63 -7.38 2.50
C ILE A 31 2.26 -8.60 3.18
N GLU A 32 3.58 -8.61 3.27
CA GLU A 32 4.29 -9.65 4.02
C GLU A 32 4.05 -9.44 5.52
N PRO A 33 3.68 -10.48 6.28
CA PRO A 33 3.50 -10.32 7.72
C PRO A 33 4.83 -9.90 8.36
N PRO A 34 4.80 -8.96 9.32
CA PRO A 34 6.00 -8.64 10.10
C PRO A 34 6.47 -9.87 10.88
N ASP A 35 7.76 -9.89 11.24
CA ASP A 35 8.32 -10.97 12.05
C ASP A 35 7.54 -11.12 13.37
N ALA A 36 7.07 -12.34 13.64
CA ALA A 36 6.12 -12.64 14.72
C ALA A 36 6.69 -12.43 16.14
N ALA A 37 7.97 -12.07 16.26
CA ALA A 37 8.61 -11.83 17.56
C ALA A 37 8.11 -10.56 18.28
N VAL A 38 7.38 -9.67 17.61
CA VAL A 38 6.84 -8.44 18.22
C VAL A 38 5.32 -8.56 18.39
N LEU A 39 4.89 -9.00 19.58
CA LEU A 39 3.53 -8.79 20.06
C LEU A 39 3.42 -7.31 20.47
N SER A 40 2.92 -6.46 19.57
CA SER A 40 2.58 -5.09 19.91
C SER A 40 1.14 -5.07 20.39
N ASP A 41 0.92 -5.06 21.70
CA ASP A 41 -0.38 -4.76 22.34
C ASP A 41 -0.69 -3.25 22.37
N GLU A 42 0.14 -2.44 21.69
CA GLU A 42 -0.06 -1.00 21.54
C GLU A 42 -1.20 -0.72 20.55
N ASP A 43 -2.41 -0.98 21.00
CA ASP A 43 -3.66 -0.60 20.34
C ASP A 43 -4.29 0.53 21.17
N SER A 44 -3.84 1.77 20.93
CA SER A 44 -4.44 2.98 21.52
C SER A 44 -4.04 4.24 20.75
N ALA A 45 -4.63 4.46 19.57
CA ALA A 45 -4.66 5.78 18.95
C ALA A 45 -6.10 6.32 18.89
N LYS A 46 -6.25 7.64 19.11
CA LYS A 46 -7.54 8.33 19.07
C LYS A 46 -7.99 8.45 17.61
N GLU A 47 -9.07 7.75 17.27
CA GLU A 47 -9.59 7.57 15.90
C GLU A 47 -10.11 8.84 15.21
N ASP A 48 -10.08 10.00 15.88
CA ASP A 48 -10.72 11.24 15.41
C ASP A 48 -9.80 12.10 14.51
N GLU A 49 -8.49 11.85 14.54
CA GLU A 49 -7.49 12.64 13.79
C GLU A 49 -6.29 11.76 13.40
N GLY A 50 -6.52 10.71 12.60
CA GLY A 50 -5.46 9.79 12.14
C GLY A 50 -5.50 9.57 10.63
N GLY A 51 -4.36 9.74 9.96
CA GLY A 51 -4.13 9.35 8.58
C GLY A 51 -3.89 7.85 8.41
N LEU A 52 -3.71 7.42 7.16
CA LEU A 52 -3.73 6.01 6.77
C LEU A 52 -2.55 5.21 7.36
N SER A 53 -1.43 5.87 7.67
CA SER A 53 -0.24 5.28 8.30
C SER A 53 -0.12 5.54 9.80
N ASP A 54 -0.91 6.45 10.38
CA ASP A 54 -0.76 6.88 11.78
C ASP A 54 -1.13 5.79 12.79
N ASN A 55 -1.94 4.81 12.38
CA ASN A 55 -2.32 3.66 13.19
C ASN A 55 -1.38 2.44 13.00
N LEU A 56 -0.27 2.61 12.27
CA LEU A 56 0.70 1.55 12.00
C LEU A 56 2.01 1.85 12.74
N SER A 57 2.51 0.85 13.44
CA SER A 57 3.84 0.92 14.04
C SER A 57 4.93 1.01 12.96
N GLY A 58 6.08 1.60 13.29
CA GLY A 58 7.22 1.65 12.37
C GLY A 58 7.64 0.26 11.85
N CYS A 59 7.48 -0.78 12.67
CA CYS A 59 7.74 -2.16 12.24
C CYS A 59 6.74 -2.64 11.17
N GLN A 60 5.46 -2.29 11.31
CA GLN A 60 4.43 -2.59 10.31
C GLN A 60 4.64 -1.77 9.03
N LEU A 61 5.10 -0.53 9.12
CA LEU A 61 5.38 0.32 7.97
C LEU A 61 6.59 -0.17 7.14
N CYS A 62 7.56 -0.82 7.78
CA CYS A 62 8.76 -1.35 7.11
C CYS A 62 8.57 -2.74 6.47
N VAL A 63 7.38 -3.37 6.55
CA VAL A 63 7.17 -4.69 5.94
C VAL A 63 7.20 -4.61 4.43
N ASN A 64 7.60 -5.70 3.79
CA ASN A 64 7.62 -5.79 2.34
C ASN A 64 6.20 -5.88 1.76
N VAL A 65 5.99 -5.16 0.65
CA VAL A 65 4.73 -5.12 -0.07
C VAL A 65 4.93 -5.36 -1.57
N GLU A 66 4.00 -6.09 -2.18
CA GLU A 66 3.83 -6.22 -3.62
C GLU A 66 2.51 -5.58 -4.05
N ILE A 67 2.57 -4.65 -5.01
CA ILE A 67 1.40 -3.99 -5.59
C ILE A 67 1.19 -4.48 -7.02
N SER A 68 -0.04 -4.89 -7.33
CA SER A 68 -0.50 -5.28 -8.66
C SER A 68 -1.40 -4.19 -9.22
N ARG A 69 -1.00 -3.60 -10.35
CA ARG A 69 -1.75 -2.57 -11.08
C ARG A 69 -2.24 -3.11 -12.42
N LYS A 70 -3.48 -2.82 -12.79
CA LYS A 70 -4.02 -3.09 -14.13
C LYS A 70 -3.31 -2.15 -15.12
N LYS A 71 -2.77 -2.69 -16.23
CA LYS A 71 -2.37 -1.81 -17.33
C LYS A 71 -3.63 -1.24 -17.97
N ASN A 72 -3.80 0.07 -17.91
CA ASN A 72 -4.72 0.73 -18.82
C ASN A 72 -4.07 0.68 -20.21
N THR A 73 -4.64 -0.12 -21.11
CA THR A 73 -4.20 -0.13 -22.51
C THR A 73 -4.99 0.98 -23.17
N GLU A 74 -4.54 2.22 -23.00
CA GLU A 74 -5.16 3.33 -23.71
C GLU A 74 -4.96 3.07 -25.19
N ASN A 75 -6.08 2.88 -25.87
CA ASN A 75 -6.15 2.45 -27.25
C ASN A 75 -5.52 3.56 -28.11
N ILE A 76 -4.32 3.29 -28.62
CA ILE A 76 -3.67 4.11 -29.63
C ILE A 76 -4.55 4.03 -30.88
N ILE A 77 -5.47 4.97 -31.07
CA ILE A 77 -6.10 5.16 -32.37
C ILE A 77 -5.24 6.17 -33.12
N LEU A 78 -4.31 5.65 -33.91
CA LEU A 78 -3.63 6.40 -34.96
C LEU A 78 -4.63 6.53 -36.13
N ILE A 79 -5.17 7.73 -36.34
CA ILE A 79 -5.80 8.16 -37.61
C ILE A 79 -5.26 9.53 -37.99
#